data_AF-A0A1G6V508-F1
#
_entry.id   AF-A0A1G6V508-F1
#
_cell.length_a   1.000
_cell.length_b   1.000
_cell.length_c   1.000
_cell.angle_alpha   90.00
_cell.angle_beta   90.00
_cell.angle_gamma   90.00
#
_symmetry.space_group_name_H-M   'P 1'
#
loop_
_entity.id
_entity.type
_entity.pdbx_description
1 polymer ?
#
loop_
_entity_poly.entity_id
_entity_poly.type
_entity_poly.pdbx_seq_one_letter_code
_entity_poly.pdbx_strand_id
1 'polypeptide(L)'
;MTKKFYYLLFLMAAAGAVTGCGGNDTKTVNTPAAPKKPQLMAPFRYHKLIEVSPGQSYDVFSWGRGSLEAGSFMILHSDSSGIKYTTTTGDLEGNIVDVYNADMDLDGNPEILIQARSKDTISRTNVYAYEFNNNKANKLDFPRLNVSQRKGYRGDDNFYIRDGKLIREFQIFNGTGKDAKPSGAKRQLEYSLRSNEFTVKQLSKDSTDVKTAVVNTQSTKSNDKPSTSSKSEKKHSSSKKKKHRHHHRD
;
A
#
# COMPACT_ATOMS: atom_id res chain seq x y z
N MET A 1 -42.76 49.85 5.12
CA MET A 1 -44.20 49.61 4.89
C MET A 1 -44.46 49.78 3.40
N THR A 2 -44.54 48.67 2.63
CA THR A 2 -45.76 48.18 1.91
C THR A 2 -46.21 49.11 0.78
N LYS A 3 -46.45 48.70 -0.48
CA LYS A 3 -46.61 47.41 -1.16
C LYS A 3 -46.48 47.66 -2.68
N LYS A 4 -46.07 46.62 -3.42
CA LYS A 4 -46.14 46.47 -4.88
C LYS A 4 -47.58 46.55 -5.40
N PHE A 5 -47.81 46.89 -6.67
CA PHE A 5 -48.53 46.01 -7.61
C PHE A 5 -48.46 46.49 -9.07
N TYR A 6 -48.25 45.49 -9.94
CA TYR A 6 -48.22 45.51 -11.41
C TYR A 6 -49.61 45.70 -12.03
N TYR A 7 -49.69 46.29 -13.22
CA TYR A 7 -50.64 45.94 -14.30
C TYR A 7 -50.30 46.73 -15.58
N LEU A 8 -49.99 46.07 -16.70
CA LEU A 8 -50.94 45.79 -17.79
C LEU A 8 -50.16 45.37 -19.07
N LEU A 9 -50.77 44.43 -19.79
CA LEU A 9 -50.25 43.66 -20.91
C LEU A 9 -50.95 44.11 -22.21
N PHE A 10 -50.36 43.77 -23.37
CA PHE A 10 -50.90 43.81 -24.75
C PHE A 10 -51.03 45.19 -25.42
N LEU A 11 -50.82 45.40 -26.72
CA LEU A 11 -51.01 44.56 -27.91
C LEU A 11 -50.35 45.28 -29.11
N MET A 12 -49.64 44.57 -30.01
CA MET A 12 -49.70 44.76 -31.48
C MET A 12 -48.74 43.81 -32.17
N ALA A 13 -49.33 42.80 -32.79
CA ALA A 13 -48.70 41.97 -33.80
C ALA A 13 -48.90 42.64 -35.17
N ALA A 14 -47.85 42.72 -35.98
CA ALA A 14 -47.96 42.89 -37.42
C ALA A 14 -46.90 42.01 -38.10
N ALA A 15 -47.39 40.99 -38.80
CA ALA A 15 -46.60 40.09 -39.62
C ALA A 15 -46.15 40.78 -40.90
N GLY A 16 -44.86 40.65 -41.23
CA GLY A 16 -44.30 40.98 -42.54
C GLY A 16 -43.28 39.90 -42.90
N ALA A 17 -43.70 38.94 -43.72
CA ALA A 17 -42.79 38.01 -44.37
C ALA A 17 -42.13 38.73 -45.55
N VAL A 18 -40.81 38.91 -45.48
CA VAL A 18 -40.00 39.26 -46.65
C VAL A 18 -38.87 38.24 -46.74
N THR A 19 -39.01 37.31 -47.68
CA THR A 19 -37.93 36.47 -48.18
C THR A 19 -36.95 37.34 -48.95
N GLY A 20 -35.74 37.49 -48.43
CA GLY A 20 -34.62 38.12 -49.13
C GLY A 20 -33.36 37.31 -48.87
N CYS A 21 -32.90 36.57 -49.89
CA CYS A 21 -31.58 35.97 -49.93
C CYS A 21 -30.53 37.08 -49.90
N GLY A 22 -29.77 37.15 -48.81
CA GLY A 22 -28.57 37.96 -48.68
C GLY A 22 -27.60 37.20 -47.82
N GLY A 23 -26.70 36.45 -48.46
CA GLY A 23 -25.62 35.75 -47.78
C GLY A 23 -24.78 36.76 -47.02
N ASN A 24 -24.75 36.62 -45.70
CA ASN A 24 -23.69 37.13 -44.87
C ASN A 24 -23.31 35.98 -43.94
N ASP A 25 -22.39 35.16 -44.42
CA ASP A 25 -21.55 34.31 -43.59
C ASP A 25 -20.86 35.23 -42.58
N THR A 26 -21.48 35.46 -41.42
CA THR A 26 -20.74 35.86 -40.23
C THR A 26 -19.85 34.67 -39.90
N LYS A 27 -18.69 34.62 -40.56
CA LYS A 27 -17.53 33.88 -40.08
C LYS A 27 -17.35 34.34 -38.65
N THR A 28 -17.76 33.50 -37.72
CA THR A 28 -17.29 33.56 -36.35
C THR A 28 -15.78 33.57 -36.45
N VAL A 29 -15.19 34.74 -36.22
CA VAL A 29 -13.76 34.89 -36.07
C VAL A 29 -13.44 34.03 -34.84
N ASN A 30 -12.94 32.82 -35.10
CA ASN A 30 -12.29 32.00 -34.10
C ASN A 30 -11.05 32.77 -33.66
N THR A 31 -11.22 33.65 -32.68
CA THR A 31 -10.09 34.22 -31.95
C THR A 31 -9.25 33.05 -31.45
N PRO A 32 -7.95 32.97 -31.81
CA PRO A 32 -7.10 31.92 -31.31
C PRO A 32 -7.17 31.91 -29.79
N ALA A 33 -7.61 30.79 -29.21
CA ALA A 33 -7.62 30.63 -27.77
C ALA A 33 -6.20 30.91 -27.27
N ALA A 34 -6.06 31.87 -26.36
CA ALA A 34 -4.78 32.18 -25.75
C ALA A 34 -4.14 30.88 -25.24
N PRO A 35 -2.84 30.65 -25.47
CA PRO A 35 -2.19 29.41 -25.08
C PRO A 35 -2.44 29.18 -23.59
N LYS A 36 -3.07 28.04 -23.25
CA LYS A 36 -3.30 27.68 -21.85
C LYS A 36 -1.95 27.66 -21.15
N LYS A 37 -1.79 28.48 -20.12
CA LYS A 37 -0.61 28.47 -19.25
C LYS A 37 -0.35 27.02 -18.81
N PRO A 38 0.87 26.48 -19.00
CA PRO A 38 1.17 25.11 -18.62
C PRO A 38 0.80 24.88 -17.15
N GLN A 39 -0.04 23.89 -16.89
CA GLN A 39 -0.41 23.53 -15.52
C GLN A 39 0.78 22.81 -14.88
N LEU A 40 1.23 23.31 -13.73
CA LEU A 40 2.32 22.69 -12.98
C LEU A 40 1.87 21.31 -12.48
N MET A 41 2.58 20.25 -12.86
CA MET A 41 2.31 18.90 -12.36
C MET A 41 2.47 18.84 -10.84
N ALA A 42 1.56 18.12 -10.18
CA ALA A 42 1.66 17.83 -8.75
C ALA A 42 2.97 17.07 -8.46
N PRO A 43 3.77 17.52 -7.47
CA PRO A 43 5.06 16.91 -7.21
C PRO A 43 4.93 15.60 -6.43
N PHE A 44 3.99 15.49 -5.50
CA PHE A 44 3.81 14.30 -4.65
C PHE A 44 2.99 13.24 -5.37
N ARG A 45 3.47 11.99 -5.32
CA ARG A 45 2.92 10.87 -6.08
C ARG A 45 2.41 9.73 -5.18
N TYR A 46 2.90 9.67 -3.95
CA TYR A 46 2.56 8.63 -2.98
C TYR A 46 2.64 9.22 -1.57
N HIS A 47 1.76 8.76 -0.70
CA HIS A 47 1.81 8.98 0.75
C HIS A 47 1.21 7.78 1.48
N LYS A 48 1.91 7.27 2.49
CA LYS A 48 1.37 6.31 3.46
C LYS A 48 1.92 6.62 4.85
N LEU A 49 1.01 6.70 5.82
CA LEU A 49 1.34 6.77 7.24
C LEU A 49 1.43 5.35 7.81
N ILE A 50 2.47 5.10 8.59
CA ILE A 50 2.68 3.88 9.37
C ILE A 50 2.84 4.29 10.83
N GLU A 51 1.92 3.87 11.69
CA GLU A 51 2.08 4.00 13.14
C GLU A 51 2.56 2.66 13.69
N VAL A 52 3.70 2.66 14.38
CA VAL A 52 4.31 1.43 14.94
C VAL A 52 3.99 1.28 16.41
N SER A 53 3.81 2.40 17.12
CA SER A 53 3.33 2.46 18.50
C SER A 53 2.81 3.87 18.78
N PRO A 54 2.04 4.09 19.87
CA PRO A 54 1.51 5.41 20.18
C PRO A 54 2.59 6.49 20.23
N GLY A 55 2.47 7.49 19.36
CA GLY A 55 3.41 8.59 19.25
C GLY A 55 4.69 8.29 18.45
N GLN A 56 4.82 7.09 17.86
CA GLN A 56 5.89 6.72 16.93
C GLN A 56 5.31 6.40 15.56
N SER A 57 5.60 7.24 14.58
CA SER A 57 5.02 7.13 13.24
C SER A 57 5.99 7.50 12.12
N TYR A 58 5.70 6.97 10.94
CA TYR A 58 6.49 7.15 9.73
C TYR A 58 5.56 7.54 8.58
N ASP A 59 5.67 8.78 8.12
CA ASP A 59 5.06 9.19 6.86
C ASP A 59 6.03 8.95 5.70
N VAL A 60 5.65 8.10 4.76
CA VAL A 60 6.44 7.83 3.57
C VAL A 60 5.82 8.51 2.36
N PHE A 61 6.58 9.40 1.73
CA PHE A 61 6.19 10.09 0.50
C PHE A 61 7.10 9.74 -0.66
N SER A 62 6.57 9.83 -1.88
CA SER A 62 7.39 9.98 -3.08
C SER A 62 7.07 11.27 -3.82
N TRP A 63 8.06 11.80 -4.52
CA TRP A 63 7.90 13.04 -5.27
C TRP A 63 8.77 13.12 -6.53
N GLY A 64 8.34 13.99 -7.45
CA GLY A 64 8.98 14.30 -8.72
C GLY A 64 7.98 14.87 -9.73
N ARG A 65 8.43 15.68 -10.70
CA ARG A 65 7.61 16.16 -11.81
C ARG A 65 8.02 15.51 -13.13
N GLY A 66 7.07 15.31 -14.04
CA GLY A 66 7.32 14.66 -15.32
C GLY A 66 7.27 13.13 -15.24
N SER A 67 8.30 12.46 -15.77
CA SER A 67 8.34 11.00 -15.90
C SER A 67 8.19 10.27 -14.56
N LEU A 68 7.55 9.10 -14.60
CA LEU A 68 7.45 8.15 -13.49
C LEU A 68 8.63 7.16 -13.44
N GLU A 69 9.63 7.32 -14.30
CA GLU A 69 10.82 6.46 -14.33
C GLU A 69 11.76 6.71 -13.16
N ALA A 70 11.76 7.94 -12.64
CA ALA A 70 12.57 8.34 -11.51
C ALA A 70 11.86 9.37 -10.64
N GLY A 71 12.34 9.52 -9.42
CA GLY A 71 11.96 10.53 -8.45
C GLY A 71 12.81 10.39 -7.20
N SER A 72 12.26 10.79 -6.08
CA SER A 72 12.86 10.53 -4.77
C SER A 72 11.76 10.18 -3.77
N PHE A 73 12.15 9.58 -2.66
CA PHE A 73 11.28 9.34 -1.51
C PHE A 73 11.78 10.07 -0.26
N MET A 74 10.87 10.28 0.68
CA MET A 74 11.21 10.68 2.05
C MET A 74 10.46 9.78 3.03
N ILE A 75 11.09 9.52 4.17
CA ILE A 75 10.50 8.91 5.36
C ILE A 75 10.60 9.97 6.45
N LEU A 76 9.46 10.47 6.91
CA LEU A 76 9.38 11.42 8.02
C LEU A 76 9.04 10.63 9.28
N HIS A 77 10.03 10.49 10.16
CA HIS A 77 9.86 9.80 11.43
C HIS A 77 9.48 10.81 12.51
N SER A 78 8.38 10.55 13.21
CA SER A 78 7.87 11.37 14.30
C SER A 78 7.80 10.58 15.59
N ASP A 79 8.61 10.99 16.57
CA ASP A 79 8.62 10.56 17.96
C ASP A 79 8.07 11.69 18.83
N SER A 80 6.74 11.72 19.00
CA SER A 80 6.07 12.81 19.71
C SER A 80 6.39 12.82 21.21
N SER A 81 6.60 11.65 21.80
CA SER A 81 6.93 11.50 23.23
C SER A 81 8.35 12.00 23.51
N GLY A 82 9.29 11.71 22.61
CA GLY A 82 10.66 12.19 22.68
C GLY A 82 10.88 13.59 22.12
N ILE A 83 9.85 14.22 21.52
CA ILE A 83 9.93 15.48 20.77
C ILE A 83 11.07 15.43 19.74
N LYS A 84 11.13 14.34 18.98
CA LYS A 84 12.14 14.11 17.96
C LYS A 84 11.49 13.84 16.63
N TYR A 85 11.99 14.53 15.61
CA TYR A 85 11.48 14.45 14.25
C TYR A 85 12.68 14.32 13.33
N THR A 86 12.75 13.24 12.58
CA THR A 86 13.87 12.98 11.67
C THR A 86 13.37 12.70 10.26
N THR A 87 14.24 12.93 9.29
CA THR A 87 13.93 12.75 7.87
C THR A 87 15.00 11.91 7.23
N THR A 88 14.57 10.85 6.57
CA THR A 88 15.41 10.00 5.71
C THR A 88 14.97 10.20 4.27
N THR A 89 15.90 10.36 3.35
CA THR A 89 15.60 10.54 1.93
C THR A 89 16.40 9.56 1.08
N GLY A 90 15.94 9.34 -0.15
CA GLY A 90 16.68 8.56 -1.13
C GLY A 90 16.11 8.72 -2.53
N ASP A 91 16.91 8.36 -3.52
CA ASP A 91 16.49 8.32 -4.91
C ASP A 91 15.54 7.15 -5.15
N LEU A 92 14.54 7.38 -6.00
CA LEU A 92 13.50 6.42 -6.34
C LEU A 92 13.59 6.07 -7.83
N GLU A 93 13.80 4.79 -8.12
CA GLU A 93 13.65 4.23 -9.46
C GLU A 93 12.22 3.71 -9.64
N GLY A 94 11.45 4.36 -10.50
CA GLY A 94 10.06 4.04 -10.76
C GLY A 94 9.09 4.71 -9.78
N ASN A 95 8.07 3.98 -9.37
CA ASN A 95 7.04 4.46 -8.44
C ASN A 95 6.89 3.51 -7.24
N ILE A 96 6.58 4.08 -6.07
CA ILE A 96 6.22 3.28 -4.88
C ILE A 96 4.92 2.52 -5.20
N VAL A 97 4.90 1.23 -4.84
CA VAL A 97 3.73 0.35 -4.92
C VAL A 97 3.08 0.25 -3.55
N ASP A 98 3.86 -0.07 -2.52
CA ASP A 98 3.43 -0.11 -1.14
C ASP A 98 4.63 0.10 -0.19
N VAL A 99 4.33 0.31 1.09
CA VAL A 99 5.31 0.39 2.17
C VAL A 99 4.89 -0.55 3.29
N TYR A 100 5.82 -1.35 3.76
CA TYR A 100 5.60 -2.32 4.83
C TYR A 100 6.36 -1.91 6.08
N ASN A 101 5.79 -2.20 7.23
CA ASN A 101 6.53 -2.23 8.49
C ASN A 101 6.74 -3.68 8.92
N ALA A 102 7.90 -3.95 9.51
CA ALA A 102 8.20 -5.21 10.16
C ALA A 102 9.05 -4.94 11.41
N ASP A 103 9.26 -6.00 12.18
CA ASP A 103 10.27 -6.14 13.23
C ASP A 103 10.76 -7.59 13.09
N MET A 104 11.58 -7.83 12.06
CA MET A 104 11.86 -9.19 11.59
C MET A 104 12.82 -9.96 12.49
N ASP A 105 13.64 -9.27 13.28
CA ASP A 105 14.55 -9.87 14.24
C ASP A 105 14.11 -9.74 15.71
N LEU A 106 12.93 -9.13 15.94
CA LEU A 106 12.26 -9.02 17.23
C LEU A 106 13.04 -8.21 18.26
N ASP A 107 13.79 -7.20 17.81
CA ASP A 107 14.56 -6.30 18.67
C ASP A 107 13.77 -5.03 19.08
N GLY A 108 12.57 -4.85 18.52
CA GLY A 108 11.69 -3.71 18.77
C GLY A 108 11.98 -2.46 17.94
N ASN A 109 13.01 -2.48 17.10
CA ASN A 109 13.29 -1.45 16.12
C ASN A 109 12.52 -1.75 14.83
N PRO A 110 11.64 -0.86 14.36
CA PRO A 110 10.87 -1.15 13.16
C PRO A 110 11.74 -1.08 11.90
N GLU A 111 11.53 -2.01 10.98
CA GLU A 111 11.96 -1.86 9.59
C GLU A 111 10.85 -1.26 8.74
N ILE A 112 11.18 -0.22 7.97
CA ILE A 112 10.33 0.33 6.92
C ILE A 112 10.88 -0.12 5.56
N LEU A 113 10.05 -0.85 4.82
CA LEU A 113 10.39 -1.43 3.52
C LEU A 113 9.54 -0.76 2.44
N ILE A 114 10.17 0.04 1.60
CA ILE A 114 9.50 0.71 0.48
C ILE A 114 9.61 -0.17 -0.75
N GLN A 115 8.49 -0.75 -1.18
CA GLN A 115 8.41 -1.46 -2.45
C GLN A 115 8.20 -0.46 -3.58
N ALA A 116 9.08 -0.48 -4.57
CA ALA A 116 8.95 0.31 -5.79
C ALA A 116 8.99 -0.58 -7.03
N ARG A 117 8.29 -0.16 -8.08
CA ARG A 117 8.28 -0.85 -9.37
C ARG A 117 8.92 0.03 -10.43
N SER A 118 9.98 -0.48 -11.05
CA SER A 118 10.66 0.18 -12.16
C SER A 118 9.77 0.19 -13.41
N LYS A 119 9.89 1.24 -14.22
CA LYS A 119 9.22 1.35 -15.52
C LYS A 119 10.11 0.77 -16.64
N ASP A 120 10.55 -0.48 -16.46
CA ASP A 120 11.32 -1.24 -17.44
C ASP A 120 10.48 -2.33 -18.11
N THR A 121 11.04 -3.06 -19.07
CA THR A 121 10.32 -4.07 -19.87
C THR A 121 9.80 -5.27 -19.08
N ILE A 122 10.30 -5.47 -17.86
CA ILE A 122 9.91 -6.58 -16.98
C ILE A 122 9.33 -6.08 -15.66
N SER A 123 9.03 -4.78 -15.55
CA SER A 123 8.47 -4.15 -14.34
C SER A 123 9.15 -4.61 -13.05
N ARG A 124 10.49 -4.58 -13.04
CA ARG A 124 11.30 -5.08 -11.94
C ARG A 124 10.94 -4.40 -10.62
N THR A 125 10.91 -5.18 -9.54
CA THR A 125 10.71 -4.64 -8.19
C THR A 125 12.04 -4.26 -7.53
N ASN A 126 12.05 -3.05 -6.97
CA ASN A 126 13.06 -2.52 -6.06
C ASN A 126 12.50 -2.50 -4.64
N VAL A 127 13.36 -2.74 -3.64
CA VAL A 127 13.00 -2.55 -2.23
C VAL A 127 14.07 -1.68 -1.58
N TYR A 128 13.63 -0.59 -0.96
CA TYR A 128 14.47 0.27 -0.14
C TYR A 128 14.13 -0.02 1.32
N ALA A 129 15.09 -0.60 2.05
CA ALA A 129 14.89 -1.08 3.41
C ALA A 129 15.66 -0.22 4.41
N TYR A 130 15.00 0.19 5.48
CA TYR A 130 15.62 0.94 6.57
C TYR A 130 15.13 0.38 7.90
N GLU A 131 16.04 0.10 8.81
CA GLU A 131 15.75 -0.13 10.22
C GLU A 131 15.87 1.19 10.98
N PHE A 132 14.95 1.45 11.90
CA PHE A 132 14.96 2.67 12.70
C PHE A 132 15.22 2.36 14.17
N ASN A 133 16.38 2.80 14.65
CA ASN A 133 16.80 2.62 16.04
C ASN A 133 17.11 3.99 16.64
N ASN A 134 16.43 4.34 17.74
CA ASN A 134 16.68 5.58 18.48
C ASN A 134 16.67 6.85 17.59
N ASN A 135 15.66 6.99 16.72
CA ASN A 135 15.51 8.09 15.75
C ASN A 135 16.56 8.15 14.62
N LYS A 136 17.46 7.16 14.52
CA LYS A 136 18.41 7.01 13.42
C LYS A 136 17.90 5.99 12.42
N ALA A 137 18.07 6.27 11.14
CA ALA A 137 17.76 5.34 10.07
C ALA A 137 19.02 4.62 9.60
N ASN A 138 19.03 3.31 9.72
CA ASN A 138 20.07 2.43 9.20
C ASN A 138 19.59 1.84 7.88
N LYS A 139 20.27 2.17 6.77
CA LYS A 139 19.94 1.57 5.47
C LYS A 139 20.35 0.10 5.47
N LEU A 140 19.43 -0.78 5.10
CA LEU A 140 19.68 -2.21 4.95
C LEU A 140 19.86 -2.57 3.47
N ASP A 141 20.78 -3.49 3.17
CA ASP A 141 20.94 -4.00 1.81
C ASP A 141 19.91 -5.11 1.53
N PHE A 142 18.86 -4.78 0.77
CA PHE A 142 17.82 -5.75 0.47
C PHE A 142 18.30 -6.75 -0.61
N PRO A 143 18.26 -8.07 -0.35
CA PRO A 143 18.91 -9.03 -1.22
C PRO A 143 18.22 -9.17 -2.57
N ARG A 144 19.03 -9.12 -3.63
CA ARG A 144 18.60 -9.32 -5.01
C ARG A 144 18.27 -10.79 -5.26
N LEU A 145 17.41 -11.06 -6.25
CA LEU A 145 17.17 -12.42 -6.73
C LEU A 145 18.46 -13.03 -7.29
N ASN A 146 18.84 -14.19 -6.78
CA ASN A 146 19.97 -14.95 -7.31
C ASN A 146 19.65 -15.56 -8.69
N VAL A 147 20.63 -16.23 -9.32
CA VAL A 147 20.50 -16.76 -10.69
C VAL A 147 19.36 -17.79 -10.80
N SER A 148 19.18 -18.68 -9.82
CA SER A 148 18.11 -19.69 -9.86
C SER A 148 16.74 -19.05 -9.62
N GLN A 149 16.63 -18.14 -8.65
CA GLN A 149 15.40 -17.43 -8.29
C GLN A 149 14.91 -16.48 -9.39
N ARG A 150 15.78 -16.02 -10.30
CA ARG A 150 15.40 -15.12 -11.41
C ARG A 150 14.90 -15.85 -12.65
N LYS A 151 14.97 -17.19 -12.70
CA LYS A 151 14.45 -17.98 -13.83
C LYS A 151 12.94 -17.77 -13.95
N GLY A 152 12.51 -17.27 -15.11
CA GLY A 152 11.11 -16.97 -15.39
C GLY A 152 10.55 -15.73 -14.67
N TYR A 153 11.39 -14.94 -14.00
CA TYR A 153 10.97 -13.73 -13.30
C TYR A 153 10.63 -12.59 -14.27
N ARG A 154 9.50 -11.91 -14.04
CA ARG A 154 9.03 -10.77 -14.86
C ARG A 154 8.34 -9.67 -14.05
N GLY A 155 8.83 -9.39 -12.84
CA GLY A 155 8.26 -8.34 -12.01
C GLY A 155 6.92 -8.70 -11.40
N ASP A 156 6.12 -7.66 -11.12
CA ASP A 156 4.80 -7.73 -10.47
C ASP A 156 4.81 -8.58 -9.19
N ASP A 157 5.84 -8.34 -8.39
CA ASP A 157 6.01 -8.98 -7.10
C ASP A 157 4.96 -8.50 -6.10
N ASN A 158 4.39 -9.45 -5.38
CA ASN A 158 3.53 -9.20 -4.25
C ASN A 158 4.30 -9.44 -2.96
N PHE A 159 4.31 -8.45 -2.06
CA PHE A 159 4.90 -8.56 -0.74
C PHE A 159 3.82 -8.59 0.34
N TYR A 160 4.03 -9.41 1.37
CA TYR A 160 3.15 -9.46 2.54
C TYR A 160 3.88 -10.04 3.75
N ILE A 161 3.40 -9.71 4.94
CA ILE A 161 3.90 -10.28 6.19
C ILE A 161 3.14 -11.57 6.50
N ARG A 162 3.85 -12.64 6.82
CA ARG A 162 3.29 -13.91 7.31
C ARG A 162 4.18 -14.46 8.41
N ASP A 163 3.60 -14.75 9.58
CA ASP A 163 4.31 -15.29 10.74
C ASP A 163 5.55 -14.44 11.16
N GLY A 164 5.41 -13.11 11.12
CA GLY A 164 6.49 -12.17 11.45
C GLY A 164 7.59 -12.02 10.39
N LYS A 165 7.43 -12.67 9.22
CA LYS A 165 8.42 -12.65 8.14
C LYS A 165 7.86 -11.98 6.90
N LEU A 166 8.75 -11.34 6.13
CA LEU A 166 8.38 -10.78 4.84
C LEU A 166 8.41 -11.87 3.76
N ILE A 167 7.28 -12.07 3.10
CA ILE A 167 7.15 -12.98 1.98
C ILE A 167 7.05 -12.18 0.69
N ARG A 168 7.82 -12.59 -0.31
CA ARG A 168 7.72 -12.13 -1.70
C ARG A 168 7.16 -13.26 -2.54
N GLU A 169 6.11 -12.99 -3.28
CA GLU A 169 5.50 -13.90 -4.23
C GLU A 169 5.48 -13.29 -5.64
N PHE A 170 5.83 -14.07 -6.67
CA PHE A 170 5.66 -13.64 -8.06
C PHE A 170 5.34 -14.81 -8.99
N GLN A 171 4.68 -14.50 -10.10
CA GLN A 171 4.37 -15.45 -11.17
C GLN A 171 5.63 -15.83 -11.94
N ILE A 172 5.74 -17.10 -12.31
CA ILE A 172 6.82 -17.61 -13.16
C ILE A 172 6.34 -17.65 -14.61
N PHE A 173 7.21 -17.28 -15.53
CA PHE A 173 6.96 -17.27 -16.97
C PHE A 173 7.88 -18.25 -17.71
N ASN A 174 7.33 -18.84 -18.78
CA ASN A 174 8.06 -19.63 -19.75
C ASN A 174 8.42 -18.78 -20.97
N GLY A 175 9.65 -18.92 -21.48
CA GLY A 175 10.16 -18.15 -22.62
C GLY A 175 10.74 -16.79 -22.24
N THR A 176 11.00 -15.95 -23.24
CA THR A 176 11.66 -14.65 -23.11
C THR A 176 10.92 -13.58 -23.92
N GLY A 177 11.26 -12.30 -23.71
CA GLY A 177 10.70 -11.21 -24.54
C GLY A 177 9.20 -11.01 -24.39
N LYS A 178 8.52 -10.46 -25.39
CA LYS A 178 7.09 -10.15 -25.31
C LYS A 178 6.18 -11.40 -25.36
N ASP A 179 6.71 -12.51 -25.86
CA ASP A 179 5.95 -13.75 -26.10
C ASP A 179 5.94 -14.71 -24.90
N ALA A 180 6.61 -14.34 -23.81
CA ALA A 180 6.66 -15.17 -22.61
C ALA A 180 5.26 -15.32 -22.00
N LYS A 181 4.91 -16.55 -21.61
CA LYS A 181 3.59 -16.88 -21.06
C LYS A 181 3.70 -17.28 -19.60
N PRO A 182 2.71 -16.94 -18.75
CA PRO A 182 2.65 -17.46 -17.38
C PRO A 182 2.70 -18.99 -17.40
N SER A 183 3.54 -19.59 -16.56
CA SER A 183 3.61 -21.04 -16.40
C SER A 183 2.48 -21.60 -15.54
N GLY A 184 1.74 -20.74 -14.84
CA GLY A 184 0.78 -21.10 -13.79
C GLY A 184 1.42 -21.35 -12.42
N ALA A 185 2.75 -21.44 -12.35
CA ALA A 185 3.49 -21.60 -11.10
C ALA A 185 3.83 -20.25 -10.47
N LYS A 186 3.90 -20.18 -9.14
CA LYS A 186 4.43 -19.01 -8.43
C LYS A 186 5.70 -19.38 -7.67
N ARG A 187 6.57 -18.39 -7.46
CA ARG A 187 7.73 -18.51 -6.57
C ARG A 187 7.47 -17.70 -5.31
N GLN A 188 7.70 -18.33 -4.15
CA GLN A 188 7.65 -17.65 -2.85
C GLN A 188 9.02 -17.65 -2.20
N LEU A 189 9.48 -16.46 -1.81
CA LEU A 189 10.70 -16.24 -1.05
C LEU A 189 10.34 -15.64 0.31
N GLU A 190 10.89 -16.22 1.35
CA GLU A 190 10.84 -15.73 2.72
C GLU A 190 12.13 -14.97 3.00
N TYR A 191 11.96 -13.78 3.56
CA TYR A 191 13.05 -12.93 4.02
C TYR A 191 12.97 -12.89 5.55
N SER A 192 14.13 -13.00 6.18
CA SER A 192 14.29 -12.82 7.62
C SER A 192 15.50 -11.95 7.88
N LEU A 193 15.49 -11.20 8.97
CA LEU A 193 16.61 -10.34 9.37
C LEU A 193 17.31 -10.96 10.58
N ARG A 194 18.63 -10.83 10.64
CA ARG A 194 19.40 -11.11 11.85
C ARG A 194 20.63 -10.21 11.86
N SER A 195 20.77 -9.37 12.87
CA SER A 195 21.91 -8.46 12.99
C SER A 195 22.06 -7.57 11.74
N ASN A 196 20.93 -7.03 11.27
CA ASN A 196 20.84 -6.12 10.12
C ASN A 196 21.22 -6.77 8.78
N GLU A 197 21.38 -8.09 8.73
CA GLU A 197 21.62 -8.85 7.51
C GLU A 197 20.41 -9.70 7.15
N PHE A 198 19.98 -9.59 5.89
CA PHE A 198 18.88 -10.41 5.38
C PHE A 198 19.34 -11.83 5.04
N THR A 199 18.52 -12.80 5.41
CA THR A 199 18.58 -14.17 4.91
C THR A 199 17.37 -14.45 4.02
N VAL A 200 17.57 -15.24 2.97
CA VAL A 200 16.53 -15.56 1.98
C VAL A 200 16.34 -17.05 1.89
N LYS A 201 15.10 -17.51 2.13
CA LYS A 201 14.70 -18.91 1.98
C LYS A 201 13.62 -19.01 0.91
N GLN A 202 13.82 -19.86 -0.09
CA GLN A 202 12.75 -20.20 -1.03
C GLN A 202 11.83 -21.26 -0.38
N LEU A 203 10.54 -20.96 -0.28
CA LEU A 203 9.60 -21.70 0.58
C LEU A 203 9.11 -23.04 0.02
N SER A 204 9.37 -23.29 -1.25
CA SER A 204 9.26 -24.60 -1.91
C SER A 204 9.99 -24.52 -3.26
N LYS A 205 10.28 -25.65 -3.92
CA LYS A 205 10.36 -25.57 -5.38
C LYS A 205 8.98 -25.07 -5.85
N ASP A 206 8.96 -24.21 -6.86
CA ASP A 206 7.83 -23.35 -7.28
C ASP A 206 6.44 -24.04 -7.14
N SER A 207 5.33 -23.31 -6.97
CA SER A 207 4.00 -23.86 -6.58
C SER A 207 3.52 -25.13 -7.32
N THR A 208 4.14 -25.49 -8.45
CA THR A 208 4.07 -26.80 -9.12
C THR A 208 4.62 -28.00 -8.32
N ASP A 209 5.46 -27.79 -7.30
CA ASP A 209 6.11 -28.84 -6.50
C ASP A 209 5.53 -28.98 -5.08
N VAL A 210 4.43 -28.28 -4.77
CA VAL A 210 3.73 -28.39 -3.48
C VAL A 210 2.34 -28.95 -3.70
N LYS A 211 2.10 -30.18 -3.23
CA LYS A 211 0.74 -30.67 -2.97
C LYS A 211 0.18 -29.90 -1.78
N THR A 212 -0.45 -28.75 -2.00
CA THR A 212 -1.22 -28.09 -0.95
C THR A 212 -2.61 -28.69 -0.90
N ALA A 213 -2.93 -29.35 0.22
CA ALA A 213 -4.27 -29.78 0.56
C ALA A 213 -5.21 -28.56 0.58
N VAL A 214 -6.24 -28.61 -0.25
CA VAL A 214 -7.30 -27.60 -0.30
C VAL A 214 -8.16 -27.77 0.95
N VAL A 215 -8.02 -26.88 1.92
CA VAL A 215 -9.05 -26.68 2.94
C VAL A 215 -10.06 -25.69 2.36
N ASN A 216 -11.16 -26.24 1.86
CA ASN A 216 -12.37 -25.47 1.53
C ASN A 216 -13.00 -24.98 2.83
N THR A 217 -12.81 -23.71 3.18
CA THR A 217 -13.70 -23.05 4.14
C THR A 217 -14.81 -22.37 3.35
N GLN A 218 -15.90 -23.12 3.21
CA GLN A 218 -17.14 -22.65 2.62
C GLN A 218 -17.82 -21.68 3.61
N SER A 219 -18.09 -20.48 3.11
CA SER A 219 -18.85 -19.43 3.76
C SER A 219 -20.30 -19.85 3.98
N THR A 220 -20.79 -19.72 5.21
CA THR A 220 -22.22 -19.58 5.50
C THR A 220 -22.44 -18.37 6.41
N LYS A 221 -23.32 -17.48 5.94
CA LYS A 221 -23.78 -16.28 6.64
C LYS A 221 -24.94 -16.62 7.59
N SER A 222 -24.87 -16.03 8.78
CA SER A 222 -25.93 -15.38 9.58
C SER A 222 -27.28 -16.08 9.81
N ASN A 223 -27.65 -16.33 11.08
CA ASN A 223 -28.56 -15.42 11.83
C ASN A 223 -28.91 -15.93 13.26
N ASP A 224 -29.10 -14.94 14.13
CA ASP A 224 -30.01 -14.85 15.29
C ASP A 224 -29.85 -15.70 16.56
N LYS A 225 -29.68 -14.96 17.67
CA LYS A 225 -30.01 -15.31 19.05
C LYS A 225 -31.50 -14.98 19.28
N PRO A 226 -32.25 -15.65 20.17
CA PRO A 226 -32.27 -15.18 21.57
C PRO A 226 -32.52 -16.25 22.69
N SER A 227 -31.99 -15.92 23.87
CA SER A 227 -32.56 -16.05 25.24
C SER A 227 -33.02 -17.39 25.88
N THR A 228 -32.33 -17.71 27.00
CA THR A 228 -32.80 -18.09 28.36
C THR A 228 -33.41 -19.44 28.77
N SER A 229 -33.01 -19.82 30.00
CA SER A 229 -33.62 -20.70 31.02
C SER A 229 -33.15 -22.16 31.01
N SER A 230 -32.90 -22.89 32.10
CA SER A 230 -32.78 -22.62 33.55
C SER A 230 -32.48 -23.96 34.27
N LYS A 231 -31.68 -23.95 35.36
CA LYS A 231 -31.69 -24.86 36.54
C LYS A 231 -31.44 -26.38 36.30
N SER A 232 -30.85 -27.18 37.19
CA SER A 232 -30.57 -27.11 38.64
C SER A 232 -29.41 -28.06 39.00
N GLU A 233 -28.53 -27.67 39.95
CA GLU A 233 -28.27 -28.32 41.26
C GLU A 233 -27.56 -29.70 41.22
N LYS A 234 -26.62 -30.09 42.10
CA LYS A 234 -26.17 -29.60 43.42
C LYS A 234 -24.86 -30.32 43.79
N LYS A 235 -23.95 -29.59 44.48
CA LYS A 235 -23.17 -29.93 45.70
C LYS A 235 -22.42 -31.30 45.78
N HIS A 236 -21.21 -31.42 46.34
CA HIS A 236 -20.74 -30.87 47.62
C HIS A 236 -19.20 -31.01 47.81
N SER A 237 -18.59 -29.97 48.40
CA SER A 237 -17.47 -29.93 49.40
C SER A 237 -16.16 -30.71 49.18
N SER A 238 -15.01 -30.02 49.13
CA SER A 238 -14.11 -29.63 50.27
C SER A 238 -13.30 -30.81 50.82
N SER A 239 -12.03 -30.77 51.20
CA SER A 239 -11.03 -29.76 51.57
C SER A 239 -9.68 -30.55 51.61
N LYS A 240 -8.46 -30.03 51.56
CA LYS A 240 -7.79 -29.25 52.63
C LYS A 240 -6.34 -28.96 52.22
N LYS A 241 -5.90 -27.76 52.58
CA LYS A 241 -4.52 -27.23 52.71
C LYS A 241 -3.44 -28.23 53.15
N LYS A 242 -2.20 -27.98 52.71
CA LYS A 242 -1.04 -27.83 53.60
C LYS A 242 0.01 -26.85 53.03
N LYS A 243 0.32 -25.82 53.83
CA LYS A 243 1.49 -24.93 53.74
C LYS A 243 2.75 -25.73 54.14
N HIS A 244 3.91 -25.40 53.58
CA HIS A 244 5.14 -25.29 54.35
C HIS A 244 6.02 -24.15 53.81
N ARG A 245 6.74 -23.53 54.74
CA ARG A 245 7.43 -22.24 54.65
C ARG A 245 8.89 -22.48 55.08
N HIS A 246 9.80 -21.74 54.45
CA HIS A 246 11.18 -21.40 54.83
C HIS A 246 12.27 -22.50 54.87
N HIS A 247 13.38 -22.23 54.17
CA HIS A 247 14.61 -21.84 54.87
C HIS A 247 15.52 -20.94 54.01
N HIS A 248 16.17 -20.01 54.71
CA HIS A 248 17.25 -19.11 54.31
C HIS A 248 18.56 -19.68 54.87
N ARG A 249 19.68 -19.49 54.15
CA ARG A 249 21.13 -19.50 54.51
C ARG A 249 21.90 -20.00 53.29
N ASP A 250 23.03 -19.45 52.85
CA ASP A 250 23.87 -18.30 53.21
C ASP A 250 24.38 -17.69 51.88
#